data_AF-A0A661WHF1-F1
#
_entry.id   AF-A0A661WHF1-F1
#
_cell.length_a   1.000
_cell.length_b   1.000
_cell.length_c   1.000
_cell.angle_alpha   90.00
_cell.angle_beta   90.00
_cell.angle_gamma   90.00
#
_symmetry.space_group_name_H-M   'P 1'
#
loop_
_entity.id
_entity.type
_entity.pdbx_description
1 polymer ?
#
loop_
_entity_poly.entity_id
_entity_poly.type
_entity_poly.pdbx_seq_one_letter_code
_entity_poly.pdbx_strand_id
1 'polypeptide(L)'
;RTALNFKTKLEFMETTDLDVGGLRNKILTPREGPHLYQKKPAPIPGEKISPPERMTVFNGSPRGKKGNTPIMLVELMKGFGRDYEIHNLIMVKDLEDQVKAFRDADCVWLGFPLYTDGMPAVVKTFIEALEPFKGRENNPPLGFLVQSGFPEGLHSRYVERYLSNLAAILDAPYLGTIVKGNGEVTRIMPAEMNQKLFKNLEILGKGLAENGELDPEVLLSVAKPERYPLILGPLFRAFLKTKMSHSYFDRMLVENDAFERRNDRPLLE
;
A
#
# COMPACT_ATOMS: atom_id res chain seq x y z
N ARG A 1 4.18 -11.63 -19.71
CA ARG A 1 3.48 -10.41 -19.26
C ARG A 1 3.31 -10.37 -17.74
N THR A 2 3.06 -11.50 -17.08
CA THR A 2 3.11 -11.58 -15.62
C THR A 2 4.56 -11.55 -15.13
N ALA A 3 4.91 -10.54 -14.34
CA ALA A 3 6.19 -10.53 -13.64
C ALA A 3 6.19 -11.65 -12.60
N LEU A 4 7.02 -12.68 -12.82
CA LEU A 4 7.37 -13.69 -11.80
C LEU A 4 8.35 -13.14 -10.75
N ASN A 5 8.59 -11.83 -10.76
CA ASN A 5 9.40 -11.17 -9.76
C ASN A 5 8.64 -11.20 -8.43
N PHE A 6 8.64 -12.37 -7.78
CA PHE A 6 8.63 -12.47 -6.33
C PHE A 6 9.79 -11.59 -5.90
N LYS A 7 9.50 -10.37 -5.41
CA LYS A 7 10.56 -9.41 -5.08
C LYS A 7 11.57 -10.11 -4.20
N THR A 8 12.80 -10.23 -4.67
CA THR A 8 13.89 -10.74 -3.85
C THR A 8 14.42 -9.65 -2.94
N LYS A 9 14.37 -8.38 -3.39
CA LYS A 9 14.96 -7.23 -2.70
C LYS A 9 14.44 -5.91 -3.28
N LEU A 10 14.22 -4.92 -2.43
CA LEU A 10 14.13 -3.50 -2.80
C LEU A 10 15.11 -2.73 -1.91
N GLU A 11 15.92 -1.86 -2.50
CA GLU A 11 17.00 -1.16 -1.82
C GLU A 11 16.66 0.34 -1.77
N PHE A 12 16.64 0.91 -0.57
CA PHE A 12 16.51 2.35 -0.38
C PHE A 12 17.89 2.93 -0.11
N MET A 13 18.14 4.16 -0.58
CA MET A 13 19.30 4.93 -0.16
C MET A 13 19.10 5.36 1.30
N GLU A 14 20.07 5.02 2.13
CA GLU A 14 20.19 5.53 3.50
C GLU A 14 21.41 6.45 3.53
N THR A 15 21.30 7.59 4.21
CA THR A 15 22.48 8.37 4.62
C THR A 15 23.09 7.69 5.85
N THR A 16 24.38 7.39 5.79
CA THR A 16 25.07 6.69 6.87
C THR A 16 26.33 7.44 7.27
N ASP A 17 26.60 7.47 8.58
CA ASP A 17 27.86 7.98 9.13
C ASP A 17 29.01 6.95 9.02
N LEU A 18 28.74 5.79 8.42
CA LEU A 18 29.74 4.75 8.17
C LEU A 18 30.71 5.21 7.09
N ASP A 19 32.00 4.95 7.31
CA ASP A 19 33.00 5.06 6.25
C ASP A 19 32.75 4.04 5.11
N VAL A 20 33.46 4.20 3.99
CA VAL A 20 33.29 3.33 2.81
C VAL A 20 33.53 1.85 3.14
N GLY A 21 34.45 1.54 4.06
CA GLY A 21 34.75 0.18 4.50
C GLY A 21 33.61 -0.43 5.31
N GLY A 22 33.05 0.34 6.23
CA GLY A 22 31.89 0.01 7.06
C GLY A 22 30.63 -0.16 6.23
N LEU A 23 30.38 0.75 5.28
CA LEU A 23 29.30 0.63 4.32
C LEU A 23 29.47 -0.64 3.48
N ARG A 24 30.65 -0.87 2.87
CA ARG A 24 30.93 -2.08 2.09
C ARG A 24 30.66 -3.35 2.89
N ASN A 25 31.09 -3.40 4.15
CA ASN A 25 30.86 -4.56 5.01
C ASN A 25 29.37 -4.76 5.32
N LYS A 26 28.61 -3.67 5.56
CA LYS A 26 27.15 -3.68 5.76
C LYS A 26 26.41 -4.20 4.52
N ILE A 27 26.89 -3.88 3.31
CA ILE A 27 26.35 -4.36 2.03
C ILE A 27 26.66 -5.84 1.80
N LEU A 28 27.92 -6.24 1.96
CA LEU A 28 28.41 -7.57 1.60
C LEU A 28 28.08 -8.64 2.66
N THR A 29 27.86 -8.24 3.92
CA THR A 29 27.66 -9.18 5.03
C THR A 29 26.48 -8.76 5.91
N PRO A 30 25.23 -8.80 5.38
CA PRO A 30 24.05 -8.41 6.14
C PRO A 30 23.83 -9.35 7.33
N ARG A 31 23.91 -8.81 8.56
CA ARG A 31 23.58 -9.52 9.80
C ARG A 31 22.08 -9.36 10.14
N GLU A 32 21.58 -10.06 11.16
CA GLU A 32 20.25 -9.78 11.74
C GLU A 32 20.31 -8.49 12.61
N GLY A 33 19.26 -7.66 12.59
CA GLY A 33 19.20 -6.35 13.27
C GLY A 33 18.69 -5.20 12.37
N PRO A 34 18.71 -3.93 12.86
CA PRO A 34 18.35 -2.75 12.07
C PRO A 34 19.44 -2.44 11.04
N HIS A 35 19.47 -3.24 9.97
CA HIS A 35 20.36 -3.05 8.83
C HIS A 35 19.57 -2.50 7.65
N LEU A 36 20.30 -1.91 6.69
CA LEU A 36 19.83 -1.58 5.33
C LEU A 36 19.04 -2.72 4.67
N TYR A 37 19.31 -3.96 5.09
CA TYR A 37 18.92 -5.19 4.40
C TYR A 37 18.10 -6.12 5.31
N GLN A 38 16.82 -5.82 5.48
CA GLN A 38 15.91 -6.81 6.04
C GLN A 38 15.41 -7.75 4.93
N LYS A 39 15.86 -9.01 4.94
CA LYS A 39 15.45 -10.03 3.96
C LYS A 39 13.95 -10.35 3.99
N LYS A 40 13.30 -10.08 5.12
CA LYS A 40 11.87 -10.30 5.38
C LYS A 40 11.39 -9.19 6.34
N PRO A 41 11.13 -7.98 5.84
CA PRO A 41 10.59 -6.92 6.69
C PRO A 41 9.28 -7.39 7.32
N ALA A 42 9.23 -7.34 8.65
CA ALA A 42 8.00 -7.53 9.41
C ALA A 42 7.10 -6.28 9.30
N PRO A 43 5.78 -6.41 9.55
CA PRO A 43 4.89 -5.27 9.74
C PRO A 43 5.44 -4.32 10.80
N ILE A 44 5.21 -3.02 10.63
CA ILE A 44 5.53 -2.02 11.66
C ILE A 44 4.30 -1.87 12.56
N PRO A 45 4.43 -2.04 13.89
CA PRO A 45 3.31 -1.86 14.81
C PRO A 45 2.82 -0.41 14.74
N GLY A 46 1.49 -0.25 14.77
CA GLY A 46 0.86 1.04 14.94
C GLY A 46 0.79 1.45 16.41
N GLU A 47 0.60 2.73 16.64
CA GLU A 47 0.33 3.32 17.93
C GLU A 47 -1.17 3.28 18.25
N LYS A 48 -1.48 3.14 19.53
CA LYS A 48 -2.84 3.27 20.05
C LYS A 48 -3.14 4.74 20.33
N ILE A 49 -4.27 5.22 19.82
CA ILE A 49 -4.78 6.56 20.08
C ILE A 49 -6.10 6.50 20.86
N SER A 50 -6.60 7.66 21.28
CA SER A 50 -8.01 7.78 21.65
C SER A 50 -8.88 7.47 20.42
N PRO A 51 -9.97 6.69 20.57
CA PRO A 51 -10.84 6.37 19.44
C PRO A 51 -11.33 7.65 18.73
N PRO A 52 -11.09 7.80 17.43
CA PRO A 52 -11.45 9.02 16.72
C PRO A 52 -12.97 9.09 16.49
N GLU A 53 -13.53 10.30 16.55
CA GLU A 53 -14.95 10.54 16.27
C GLU A 53 -15.23 10.63 14.77
N ARG A 54 -14.26 11.13 13.99
CA ARG A 54 -14.34 11.31 12.54
C ARG A 54 -13.06 10.87 11.84
N MET A 55 -13.20 10.39 10.60
CA MET A 55 -12.07 10.02 9.73
C MET A 55 -12.01 10.89 8.46
N THR A 56 -10.88 11.53 8.21
CA THR A 56 -10.57 12.17 6.93
C THR A 56 -9.79 11.20 6.06
N VAL A 57 -10.42 10.71 5.00
CA VAL A 57 -9.87 9.65 4.15
C VAL A 57 -9.38 10.22 2.82
N PHE A 58 -8.18 9.86 2.42
CA PHE A 58 -7.59 10.22 1.13
C PHE A 58 -7.48 8.99 0.23
N ASN A 59 -8.19 8.99 -0.89
CA ASN A 59 -8.05 8.01 -1.96
C ASN A 59 -6.97 8.46 -2.95
N GLY A 60 -5.79 7.86 -2.84
CA GLY A 60 -4.64 8.06 -3.69
C GLY A 60 -4.61 7.24 -4.98
N SER A 61 -5.67 6.50 -5.32
CA SER A 61 -5.73 5.73 -6.57
C SER A 61 -5.86 6.65 -7.79
N PRO A 62 -4.97 6.53 -8.80
CA PRO A 62 -5.11 7.25 -10.07
C PRO A 62 -6.35 6.83 -10.88
N ARG A 63 -6.94 5.68 -10.56
CA ARG A 63 -8.24 5.25 -11.12
C ARG A 63 -9.44 5.98 -10.44
N GLY A 64 -9.18 6.90 -9.51
CA GLY A 64 -10.19 7.63 -8.75
C GLY A 64 -11.19 6.71 -8.07
N LYS A 65 -12.47 7.09 -8.13
CA LYS A 65 -13.61 6.35 -7.55
C LYS A 65 -13.82 4.95 -8.16
N LYS A 66 -13.24 4.65 -9.33
CA LYS A 66 -13.37 3.37 -10.04
C LYS A 66 -12.23 2.38 -9.74
N GLY A 67 -11.36 2.72 -8.79
CA GLY A 67 -10.20 1.89 -8.39
C GLY A 67 -10.53 0.82 -7.35
N ASN A 68 -9.56 -0.06 -7.07
CA ASN A 68 -9.66 -1.06 -6.00
C ASN A 68 -9.49 -0.44 -4.60
N THR A 69 -8.60 0.53 -4.47
CA THR A 69 -8.34 1.26 -3.22
C THR A 69 -9.60 1.87 -2.59
N PRO A 70 -10.45 2.65 -3.29
CA PRO A 70 -11.66 3.21 -2.68
C PRO A 70 -12.65 2.13 -2.20
N ILE A 71 -12.71 0.96 -2.86
CA ILE A 71 -13.54 -0.15 -2.37
C ILE A 71 -13.05 -0.60 -1.00
N MET A 72 -11.74 -0.87 -0.86
CA MET A 72 -11.18 -1.28 0.42
C MET A 72 -11.29 -0.21 1.52
N LEU A 73 -11.13 1.07 1.16
CA LEU A 73 -11.35 2.18 2.08
C LEU A 73 -12.80 2.24 2.55
N VAL A 74 -13.77 2.04 1.66
CA VAL A 74 -15.19 2.03 2.02
C VAL A 74 -15.49 0.86 2.97
N GLU A 75 -14.96 -0.35 2.74
CA GLU A 75 -15.17 -1.47 3.68
C GLU A 75 -14.52 -1.21 5.05
N LEU A 76 -13.34 -0.58 5.09
CA LEU A 76 -12.75 -0.13 6.34
C LEU A 76 -13.65 0.88 7.06
N MET A 77 -14.18 1.87 6.33
CA MET A 77 -15.06 2.90 6.90
C MET A 77 -16.43 2.35 7.33
N LYS A 78 -16.96 1.32 6.66
CA LYS A 78 -18.16 0.59 7.11
C LYS A 78 -17.92 -0.02 8.49
N GLY A 79 -16.76 -0.63 8.70
CA GLY A 79 -16.35 -1.14 10.00
C GLY A 79 -16.19 -0.05 11.06
N PHE A 80 -15.59 1.08 10.66
CA PHE A 80 -15.43 2.25 11.53
C PHE A 80 -16.78 2.77 12.03
N GLY A 81 -17.80 2.78 11.17
CA GLY A 81 -19.19 2.99 11.59
C GLY A 81 -19.51 4.38 12.16
N ARG A 82 -18.58 5.33 12.08
CA ARG A 82 -18.73 6.75 12.46
C ARG A 82 -18.55 7.66 11.24
N ASP A 83 -18.60 8.96 11.46
CA ASP A 83 -18.50 9.96 10.40
C ASP A 83 -17.16 9.88 9.66
N TYR A 84 -17.22 9.96 8.33
CA TYR A 84 -16.03 10.03 7.50
C TYR A 84 -16.29 10.81 6.21
N GLU A 85 -15.21 11.32 5.62
CA GLU A 85 -15.24 11.91 4.27
C GLU A 85 -14.08 11.39 3.42
N ILE A 86 -14.30 11.26 2.11
CA ILE A 86 -13.27 10.75 1.18
C ILE A 86 -12.89 11.84 0.16
N HIS A 87 -11.65 12.30 0.23
CA HIS A 87 -11.00 13.15 -0.76
C HIS A 87 -10.29 12.29 -1.82
N ASN A 88 -10.50 12.58 -3.11
CA ASN A 88 -9.87 11.83 -4.19
C ASN A 88 -8.66 12.61 -4.73
N LEU A 89 -7.45 12.17 -4.39
CA LEU A 89 -6.20 12.87 -4.74
C LEU A 89 -5.95 12.98 -6.25
N ILE A 90 -6.61 12.15 -7.07
CA ILE A 90 -6.56 12.29 -8.53
C ILE A 90 -7.12 13.64 -9.02
N MET A 91 -7.93 14.31 -8.21
CA MET A 91 -8.42 15.67 -8.47
C MET A 91 -7.36 16.69 -8.07
N VAL A 92 -6.28 16.78 -8.86
CA VAL A 92 -5.08 17.59 -8.52
C VAL A 92 -5.41 19.07 -8.32
N LYS A 93 -6.44 19.59 -8.99
CA LYS A 93 -6.92 20.96 -8.80
C LYS A 93 -7.45 21.25 -7.39
N ASP A 94 -7.82 20.22 -6.63
CA ASP A 94 -8.38 20.34 -5.27
C ASP A 94 -7.26 20.19 -4.20
N LEU A 95 -5.97 20.21 -4.60
CA LEU A 95 -4.83 19.95 -3.71
C LEU A 95 -4.84 20.88 -2.48
N GLU A 96 -5.10 22.18 -2.66
CA GLU A 96 -5.14 23.12 -1.53
C GLU A 96 -6.21 22.74 -0.51
N ASP A 97 -7.38 22.32 -0.96
CA ASP A 97 -8.48 21.91 -0.08
C ASP A 97 -8.20 20.56 0.57
N GLN A 98 -7.49 19.66 -0.11
CA GLN A 98 -7.01 18.39 0.45
C GLN A 98 -5.97 18.62 1.56
N VAL A 99 -5.08 19.59 1.38
CA VAL A 99 -4.08 19.99 2.40
C VAL A 99 -4.77 20.64 3.59
N LYS A 100 -5.80 21.48 3.38
CA LYS A 100 -6.64 22.01 4.47
C LYS A 100 -7.37 20.88 5.20
N ALA A 101 -7.95 19.92 4.47
CA ALA A 101 -8.62 18.77 5.08
C ALA A 101 -7.68 17.94 5.94
N PHE A 102 -6.41 17.78 5.54
CA PHE A 102 -5.39 17.16 6.41
C PHE A 102 -5.14 17.99 7.66
N ARG A 103 -4.94 19.31 7.51
CA ARG A 103 -4.62 20.22 8.61
C ARG A 103 -5.69 20.21 9.71
N ASP A 104 -6.94 20.08 9.31
CA ASP A 104 -8.13 20.21 10.15
C ASP A 104 -8.72 18.85 10.58
N ALA A 105 -8.08 17.74 10.21
CA ALA A 105 -8.55 16.39 10.52
C ALA A 105 -8.29 16.00 11.99
N ASP A 106 -9.19 15.20 12.56
CA ASP A 106 -8.98 14.52 13.84
C ASP A 106 -8.13 13.25 13.68
N CYS A 107 -8.31 12.55 12.56
CA CYS A 107 -7.61 11.32 12.21
C CYS A 107 -7.62 11.14 10.69
N VAL A 108 -6.49 10.73 10.12
CA VAL A 108 -6.31 10.64 8.68
C VAL A 108 -6.07 9.20 8.24
N TRP A 109 -6.76 8.80 7.16
CA TRP A 109 -6.50 7.54 6.48
C TRP A 109 -6.10 7.73 5.02
N LEU A 110 -4.86 7.40 4.65
CA LEU A 110 -4.37 7.51 3.28
C LEU A 110 -4.27 6.14 2.60
N GLY A 111 -5.11 5.90 1.61
CA GLY A 111 -5.10 4.65 0.83
C GLY A 111 -4.57 4.84 -0.59
N PHE A 112 -3.73 3.94 -1.11
CA PHE A 112 -3.27 3.97 -2.50
C PHE A 112 -2.81 2.61 -3.06
N PRO A 113 -2.80 2.43 -4.40
CA PRO A 113 -2.14 1.30 -5.04
C PRO A 113 -0.62 1.43 -4.99
N LEU A 114 0.10 0.32 -4.85
CA LEU A 114 1.53 0.26 -5.11
C LEU A 114 1.77 0.25 -6.62
N TYR A 115 2.45 1.28 -7.14
CA TYR A 115 2.93 1.34 -8.52
C TYR A 115 4.42 1.10 -8.49
N THR A 116 4.83 -0.02 -9.11
CA THR A 116 6.14 -0.66 -8.88
C THR A 116 6.42 -0.81 -7.39
N ASP A 117 7.16 0.14 -6.83
CA ASP A 117 7.80 0.07 -5.53
C ASP A 117 7.44 1.26 -4.64
N GLY A 118 6.56 2.15 -5.12
CA GLY A 118 6.18 3.35 -4.42
C GLY A 118 4.72 3.73 -4.64
N MET A 119 4.39 4.91 -4.14
CA MET A 119 3.09 5.51 -4.30
C MET A 119 2.91 6.12 -5.71
N PRO A 120 1.67 6.32 -6.17
CA PRO A 120 1.40 7.08 -7.38
C PRO A 120 1.87 8.54 -7.28
N ALA A 121 2.15 9.18 -8.42
CA ALA A 121 2.61 10.57 -8.46
C ALA A 121 1.68 11.54 -7.69
N VAL A 122 0.36 11.38 -7.83
CA VAL A 122 -0.64 12.21 -7.13
C VAL A 122 -0.54 12.09 -5.60
N VAL A 123 -0.15 10.92 -5.08
CA VAL A 123 0.07 10.73 -3.64
C VAL A 123 1.36 11.40 -3.22
N LYS A 124 2.42 11.30 -4.04
CA LYS A 124 3.69 12.00 -3.76
C LYS A 124 3.50 13.52 -3.75
N THR A 125 2.76 14.07 -4.71
CA THR A 125 2.42 15.50 -4.76
C THR A 125 1.66 15.93 -3.50
N PHE A 126 0.67 15.15 -3.05
CA PHE A 126 -0.04 15.43 -1.81
C PHE A 126 0.91 15.42 -0.60
N ILE A 127 1.75 14.39 -0.46
CA ILE A 127 2.72 14.27 0.64
C ILE A 127 3.73 15.43 0.65
N GLU A 128 4.20 15.87 -0.52
CA GLU A 128 5.09 17.04 -0.63
C GLU A 128 4.41 18.32 -0.15
N ALA A 129 3.13 18.49 -0.47
CA ALA A 129 2.36 19.65 -0.02
C ALA A 129 2.12 19.68 1.50
N LEU A 130 2.38 18.57 2.22
CA LEU A 130 2.35 18.52 3.68
C LEU A 130 3.64 19.02 4.34
N GLU A 131 4.65 19.44 3.57
CA GLU A 131 5.92 19.96 4.11
C GLU A 131 5.75 21.04 5.21
N PRO A 132 4.83 22.02 5.10
CA PRO A 132 4.62 23.02 6.15
C PRO A 132 4.18 22.45 7.50
N PHE A 133 3.76 21.17 7.56
CA PHE A 133 3.33 20.51 8.79
C PHE A 133 4.44 19.69 9.45
N LYS A 134 5.66 19.64 8.91
CA LYS A 134 6.79 18.97 9.58
C LYS A 134 7.03 19.57 10.96
N GLY A 135 7.03 18.74 12.01
CA GLY A 135 7.25 19.17 13.40
C GLY A 135 6.18 20.11 13.96
N ARG A 136 5.00 20.19 13.32
CA ARG A 136 3.86 20.94 13.85
C ARG A 136 3.23 20.15 14.99
N GLU A 137 3.03 20.82 16.13
CA GLU A 137 2.27 20.23 17.24
C GLU A 137 0.84 19.87 16.82
N ASN A 138 0.39 18.70 17.26
CA ASN A 138 -0.98 18.20 17.06
C ASN A 138 -1.35 17.94 15.59
N ASN A 139 -0.42 17.40 14.79
CA ASN A 139 -0.83 16.79 13.53
C ASN A 139 -1.70 15.55 13.76
N PRO A 140 -2.67 15.27 12.86
CA PRO A 140 -3.57 14.14 13.04
C PRO A 140 -2.81 12.81 13.00
N PRO A 141 -3.24 11.80 13.79
CA PRO A 141 -2.81 10.42 13.61
C PRO A 141 -2.98 9.95 12.17
N LEU A 142 -2.02 9.16 11.68
CA LEU A 142 -1.93 8.72 10.29
C LEU A 142 -1.99 7.20 10.18
N GLY A 143 -3.06 6.71 9.54
CA GLY A 143 -3.18 5.33 9.10
C GLY A 143 -3.11 5.19 7.58
N PHE A 144 -2.69 4.01 7.12
CA PHE A 144 -2.47 3.78 5.69
C PHE A 144 -3.13 2.49 5.20
N LEU A 145 -3.49 2.49 3.91
CA LEU A 145 -3.91 1.29 3.18
C LEU A 145 -3.15 1.19 1.87
N VAL A 146 -2.31 0.16 1.74
CA VAL A 146 -1.52 -0.08 0.53
C VAL A 146 -1.94 -1.42 -0.08
N GLN A 147 -2.53 -1.35 -1.27
CA GLN A 147 -2.86 -2.54 -2.06
C GLN A 147 -2.00 -2.61 -3.31
N SER A 148 -1.70 -3.80 -3.84
CA SER A 148 -0.87 -3.95 -5.04
C SER A 148 -1.38 -5.02 -5.99
N GLY A 149 -1.01 -4.93 -7.27
CA GLY A 149 -1.24 -6.01 -8.24
C GLY A 149 -0.31 -7.21 -8.05
N PHE A 150 0.79 -7.05 -7.30
CA PHE A 150 1.68 -8.16 -6.95
C PHE A 150 1.00 -9.09 -5.97
N PRO A 151 1.17 -10.41 -6.10
CA PRO A 151 0.37 -11.35 -5.31
C PRO A 151 0.82 -11.47 -3.85
N GLU A 152 2.01 -10.96 -3.52
CA GLU A 152 2.63 -11.02 -2.19
C GLU A 152 2.53 -9.68 -1.43
N GLY A 153 2.15 -9.72 -0.16
CA GLY A 153 2.14 -8.56 0.74
C GLY A 153 3.54 -7.92 0.92
N LEU A 154 4.60 -8.73 0.83
CA LEU A 154 6.00 -8.30 0.98
C LEU A 154 6.37 -7.11 0.08
N HIS A 155 5.74 -6.96 -1.09
CA HIS A 155 6.03 -5.86 -2.00
C HIS A 155 5.74 -4.49 -1.40
N SER A 156 4.78 -4.41 -0.48
CA SER A 156 4.34 -3.17 0.17
C SER A 156 5.04 -2.89 1.50
N ARG A 157 5.76 -3.86 2.09
CA ARG A 157 6.48 -3.69 3.38
C ARG A 157 7.58 -2.64 3.34
N TYR A 158 8.06 -2.34 2.15
CA TYR A 158 9.02 -1.29 1.92
C TYR A 158 8.40 0.11 1.93
N VAL A 159 7.25 0.28 1.27
CA VAL A 159 6.54 1.56 1.35
C VAL A 159 5.95 1.77 2.74
N GLU A 160 5.55 0.72 3.46
CA GLU A 160 5.17 0.83 4.88
C GLU A 160 6.24 1.51 5.75
N ARG A 161 7.53 1.20 5.53
CA ARG A 161 8.64 1.87 6.24
C ARG A 161 8.73 3.34 5.89
N TYR A 162 8.58 3.66 4.60
CA TYR A 162 8.52 5.04 4.16
C TYR A 162 7.34 5.78 4.83
N LEU A 163 6.18 5.14 4.97
CA LEU A 163 4.99 5.74 5.57
C LEU A 163 5.10 5.92 7.09
N SER A 164 5.68 4.95 7.79
CA SER A 164 6.01 5.10 9.22
C SER A 164 7.01 6.24 9.43
N ASN A 165 8.03 6.34 8.58
CA ASN A 165 8.98 7.46 8.61
C ASN A 165 8.33 8.80 8.24
N LEU A 166 7.37 8.80 7.30
CA LEU A 166 6.61 9.99 6.95
C LEU A 166 5.81 10.49 8.15
N ALA A 167 5.12 9.60 8.87
CA ALA A 167 4.40 9.95 10.09
C ALA A 167 5.35 10.57 11.15
N ALA A 168 6.53 9.97 11.33
CA ALA A 168 7.56 10.51 12.22
C ALA A 168 8.08 11.90 11.79
N ILE A 169 8.32 12.12 10.49
CA ILE A 169 8.74 13.44 9.95
C ILE A 169 7.66 14.51 10.18
N LEU A 170 6.40 14.12 10.12
CA LEU A 170 5.26 15.00 10.40
C LEU A 170 4.96 15.13 11.89
N ASP A 171 5.71 14.48 12.79
CA ASP A 171 5.41 14.44 14.22
C ASP A 171 3.95 14.01 14.50
N ALA A 172 3.50 12.98 13.77
CA ALA A 172 2.14 12.45 13.80
C ALA A 172 2.13 10.99 14.30
N PRO A 173 1.18 10.58 15.17
CA PRO A 173 1.06 9.20 15.60
C PRO A 173 0.83 8.25 14.42
N TYR A 174 1.62 7.18 14.33
CA TYR A 174 1.52 6.21 13.23
C TYR A 174 0.53 5.09 13.58
N LEU A 175 -0.65 5.04 12.97
CA LEU A 175 -1.69 4.04 13.29
C LEU A 175 -1.45 2.65 12.68
N GLY A 176 -0.47 2.52 11.80
CA GLY A 176 -0.19 1.28 11.07
C GLY A 176 -0.57 1.34 9.58
N THR A 177 -0.16 0.28 8.86
CA THR A 177 -0.42 0.14 7.42
C THR A 177 -1.13 -1.18 7.13
N ILE A 178 -2.34 -1.09 6.55
CA ILE A 178 -3.05 -2.24 5.99
C ILE A 178 -2.42 -2.59 4.64
N VAL A 179 -1.74 -3.74 4.58
CA VAL A 179 -1.09 -4.24 3.36
C VAL A 179 -1.94 -5.30 2.68
N LYS A 180 -2.19 -5.16 1.37
CA LYS A 180 -2.88 -6.18 0.57
C LYS A 180 -2.20 -6.44 -0.77
N GLY A 181 -1.55 -7.59 -0.92
CA GLY A 181 -1.17 -8.13 -2.24
C GLY A 181 -2.40 -8.61 -3.02
N ASN A 182 -2.29 -8.84 -4.32
CA ASN A 182 -3.35 -9.32 -5.21
C ASN A 182 -4.65 -8.48 -5.13
N GLY A 183 -4.51 -7.16 -5.15
CA GLY A 183 -5.61 -6.19 -5.09
C GLY A 183 -6.20 -5.83 -6.46
N GLU A 184 -5.52 -6.13 -7.57
CA GLU A 184 -5.96 -5.67 -8.91
C GLU A 184 -7.36 -6.17 -9.29
N VAL A 185 -7.71 -7.37 -8.83
CA VAL A 185 -8.96 -8.07 -9.17
C VAL A 185 -10.14 -7.71 -8.27
N THR A 186 -9.95 -6.94 -7.19
CA THR A 186 -10.99 -6.69 -6.18
C THR A 186 -12.28 -6.12 -6.78
N ARG A 187 -12.20 -5.15 -7.69
CA ARG A 187 -13.36 -4.53 -8.37
C ARG A 187 -14.05 -5.42 -9.41
N ILE A 188 -13.41 -6.50 -9.83
CA ILE A 188 -13.86 -7.35 -10.96
C ILE A 188 -14.48 -8.63 -10.42
N MET A 189 -13.97 -9.11 -9.29
CA MET A 189 -14.50 -10.29 -8.61
C MET A 189 -15.86 -9.99 -7.97
N PRO A 190 -16.79 -10.95 -7.98
CA PRO A 190 -18.01 -10.89 -7.18
C PRO A 190 -17.71 -10.65 -5.70
N ALA A 191 -18.64 -10.01 -4.99
CA ALA A 191 -18.45 -9.63 -3.58
C ALA A 191 -18.14 -10.84 -2.67
N GLU A 192 -18.72 -12.00 -2.97
CA GLU A 192 -18.54 -13.25 -2.26
C GLU A 192 -17.07 -13.70 -2.27
N MET A 193 -16.36 -13.48 -3.37
CA MET A 193 -14.92 -13.80 -3.47
C MET A 193 -14.04 -12.84 -2.67
N ASN A 194 -14.53 -11.63 -2.38
CA ASN A 194 -13.86 -10.66 -1.52
C ASN A 194 -14.34 -10.68 -0.06
N GLN A 195 -15.34 -11.51 0.29
CA GLN A 195 -16.01 -11.46 1.59
C GLN A 195 -15.04 -11.53 2.77
N LYS A 196 -14.03 -12.41 2.69
CA LYS A 196 -13.00 -12.51 3.73
C LYS A 196 -12.19 -11.23 3.88
N LEU A 197 -11.80 -10.60 2.77
CA LEU A 197 -11.09 -9.32 2.79
C LEU A 197 -11.96 -8.23 3.40
N PHE A 198 -13.21 -8.12 2.94
CA PHE A 198 -14.12 -7.07 3.39
C PHE A 198 -14.43 -7.20 4.88
N LYS A 199 -14.74 -8.42 5.36
CA LYS A 199 -14.92 -8.68 6.78
C LYS A 199 -13.69 -8.30 7.61
N ASN A 200 -12.48 -8.61 7.14
CA ASN A 200 -11.27 -8.23 7.85
C ASN A 200 -11.09 -6.70 7.88
N LEU A 201 -11.37 -6.00 6.78
CA LEU A 201 -11.33 -4.53 6.74
C LEU A 201 -12.36 -3.92 7.70
N GLU A 202 -13.56 -4.48 7.74
CA GLU A 202 -14.59 -4.05 8.69
C GLU A 202 -14.16 -4.28 10.16
N ILE A 203 -13.54 -5.42 10.47
CA ILE A 203 -12.98 -5.69 11.81
C ILE A 203 -11.90 -4.66 12.18
N LEU A 204 -11.00 -4.34 11.25
CA LEU A 204 -9.97 -3.32 11.46
C LEU A 204 -10.58 -1.94 11.71
N GLY A 205 -11.61 -1.57 10.92
CA GLY A 205 -12.33 -0.32 11.10
C GLY A 205 -13.01 -0.23 12.46
N LYS A 206 -13.65 -1.33 12.87
CA LYS A 206 -14.28 -1.46 14.20
C LYS A 206 -13.25 -1.30 15.33
N GLY A 207 -12.08 -1.93 15.18
CA GLY A 207 -10.97 -1.78 16.13
C GLY A 207 -10.53 -0.33 16.31
N LEU A 208 -10.45 0.45 15.23
CA LEU A 208 -10.16 1.88 15.31
C LEU A 208 -11.26 2.64 16.06
N ALA A 209 -12.53 2.36 15.78
CA ALA A 209 -13.67 3.05 16.38
C ALA A 209 -13.87 2.75 17.86
N GLU A 210 -13.53 1.54 18.31
CA GLU A 210 -13.74 1.11 19.70
C GLU A 210 -12.47 1.30 20.55
N ASN A 211 -11.30 1.02 19.98
CA ASN A 211 -10.04 0.91 20.71
C ASN A 211 -8.96 1.90 20.27
N GLY A 212 -9.16 2.61 19.15
CA GLY A 212 -8.16 3.53 18.59
C GLY A 212 -6.91 2.84 18.06
N GLU A 213 -7.00 1.55 17.70
CA GLU A 213 -5.88 0.77 17.18
C GLU A 213 -6.32 -0.30 16.17
N LEU A 214 -5.40 -0.74 15.33
CA LEU A 214 -5.60 -1.86 14.41
C LEU A 214 -5.26 -3.18 15.09
N ASP A 215 -6.10 -4.20 14.90
CA ASP A 215 -5.80 -5.56 15.35
C ASP A 215 -4.60 -6.15 14.58
N PRO A 216 -3.47 -6.49 15.25
CA PRO A 216 -2.28 -6.99 14.59
C PRO A 216 -2.46 -8.35 13.90
N GLU A 217 -3.30 -9.23 14.44
CA GLU A 217 -3.57 -10.55 13.85
C GLU A 217 -4.39 -10.41 12.57
N VAL A 218 -5.35 -9.50 12.56
CA VAL A 218 -6.16 -9.21 11.37
C VAL A 218 -5.31 -8.54 10.31
N LEU A 219 -4.40 -7.61 10.67
CA LEU A 219 -3.43 -7.03 9.75
C LEU A 219 -2.57 -8.09 9.05
N LEU A 220 -2.03 -9.03 9.84
CA LEU A 220 -1.27 -10.17 9.31
C LEU A 220 -2.12 -11.07 8.42
N SER A 221 -3.40 -11.25 8.74
CA SER A 221 -4.35 -12.03 7.94
C SER A 221 -4.63 -11.39 6.58
N VAL A 222 -4.82 -10.06 6.53
CA VAL A 222 -5.06 -9.30 5.29
C VAL A 222 -3.85 -9.31 4.36
N ALA A 223 -2.63 -9.25 4.92
CA ALA A 223 -1.40 -9.23 4.14
C ALA A 223 -1.04 -10.58 3.51
N LYS A 224 -1.69 -11.68 3.91
CA LYS A 224 -1.38 -13.02 3.39
C LYS A 224 -1.73 -13.16 1.89
N PRO A 225 -0.89 -13.88 1.12
CA PRO A 225 0.41 -14.40 1.52
C PRO A 225 1.46 -13.27 1.58
N GLU A 226 2.23 -13.23 2.66
CA GLU A 226 3.37 -12.29 2.76
C GLU A 226 4.41 -12.61 1.69
N ARG A 227 4.76 -13.90 1.60
CA ARG A 227 5.65 -14.43 0.57
C ARG A 227 5.22 -15.85 0.24
N TYR A 228 5.19 -16.19 -1.04
CA TYR A 228 5.01 -17.57 -1.46
C TYR A 228 6.26 -18.40 -1.15
N PRO A 229 6.07 -19.66 -0.75
CA PRO A 229 7.18 -20.60 -0.63
C PRO A 229 7.92 -20.76 -1.97
N LEU A 230 9.25 -20.68 -1.95
CA LEU A 230 10.09 -20.83 -3.17
C LEU A 230 9.88 -22.16 -3.88
N ILE A 231 9.51 -23.20 -3.13
CA ILE A 231 9.19 -24.53 -3.67
C ILE A 231 7.99 -24.53 -4.64
N LEU A 232 7.11 -23.52 -4.57
CA LEU A 232 6.00 -23.35 -5.51
C LEU A 232 6.45 -22.73 -6.85
N GLY A 233 7.71 -22.31 -6.98
CA GLY A 233 8.25 -21.68 -8.19
C GLY A 233 8.00 -22.46 -9.48
N PRO A 234 8.31 -23.77 -9.56
CA PRO A 234 8.04 -24.58 -10.76
C PRO A 234 6.56 -24.64 -11.13
N LEU A 235 5.68 -24.76 -10.12
CA LEU A 235 4.22 -24.77 -10.31
C LEU A 235 3.75 -23.44 -10.91
N PHE A 236 4.20 -22.30 -10.36
CA PHE A 236 3.86 -20.99 -10.91
C PHE A 236 4.36 -20.81 -12.35
N ARG A 237 5.58 -21.27 -12.65
CA ARG A 237 6.11 -21.24 -14.03
C ARG A 237 5.27 -22.08 -14.99
N ALA A 238 4.78 -23.24 -14.55
CA ALA A 238 3.88 -24.07 -15.35
C ALA A 238 2.52 -23.37 -15.56
N PHE A 239 1.93 -22.83 -14.49
CA PHE A 239 0.67 -22.09 -14.55
C PHE A 239 0.72 -20.90 -15.52
N LEU A 240 1.82 -20.15 -15.52
CA LEU A 240 1.99 -19.00 -16.42
C LEU A 240 2.15 -19.35 -17.90
N LYS A 241 2.36 -20.62 -18.24
CA LYS A 241 2.31 -21.09 -19.64
C LYS A 241 0.88 -21.34 -20.11
N THR A 242 -0.11 -21.36 -19.20
CA THR A 242 -1.51 -21.60 -19.55
C THR A 242 -2.20 -20.32 -20.01
N LYS A 243 -3.19 -20.45 -20.91
CA LYS A 243 -4.01 -19.32 -21.38
C LYS A 243 -4.81 -18.65 -20.24
N MET A 244 -5.17 -19.42 -19.21
CA MET A 244 -5.94 -18.91 -18.07
C MET A 244 -5.18 -17.82 -17.31
N SER A 245 -3.86 -17.91 -17.23
CA SER A 245 -3.03 -16.93 -16.51
C SER A 245 -2.94 -15.56 -17.20
N HIS A 246 -3.23 -15.49 -18.50
CA HIS A 246 -3.18 -14.25 -19.30
C HIS A 246 -4.56 -13.75 -19.70
N SER A 247 -5.62 -14.53 -19.48
CA SER A 247 -6.97 -14.29 -19.98
C SER A 247 -7.50 -12.89 -19.69
N TYR A 248 -7.23 -12.36 -18.49
CA TYR A 248 -7.67 -11.02 -18.10
C TYR A 248 -7.07 -9.92 -18.99
N PHE A 249 -5.74 -9.92 -19.15
CA PHE A 249 -5.05 -8.92 -19.98
C PHE A 249 -5.24 -9.20 -21.47
N ASP A 250 -5.31 -10.47 -21.87
CA ASP A 250 -5.58 -10.86 -23.25
C ASP A 250 -6.97 -10.37 -23.70
N ARG A 251 -8.00 -10.48 -22.84
CA ARG A 251 -9.31 -9.90 -23.13
C ARG A 251 -9.24 -8.39 -23.34
N MET A 252 -8.52 -7.67 -22.47
CA MET A 252 -8.34 -6.23 -22.65
C MET A 252 -7.64 -5.89 -23.97
N LEU A 253 -6.64 -6.68 -24.38
CA LEU A 253 -5.95 -6.45 -25.66
C LEU A 253 -6.87 -6.73 -26.86
N VAL A 254 -7.73 -7.75 -26.79
CA VAL A 254 -8.73 -8.02 -27.84
C VAL A 254 -9.74 -6.89 -27.92
N GLU A 255 -10.26 -6.42 -26.78
CA GLU A 255 -11.22 -5.29 -26.71
C GLU A 255 -10.64 -3.97 -27.25
N ASN A 256 -9.32 -3.85 -27.39
CA ASN A 256 -8.63 -2.66 -27.86
C ASN A 256 -7.84 -2.89 -29.16
N ASP A 257 -8.17 -3.94 -29.93
CA ASP A 257 -7.55 -4.28 -31.23
C ASP A 257 -6.01 -4.38 -31.18
N ALA A 258 -5.46 -4.72 -30.02
CA ALA A 258 -4.03 -4.74 -29.73
C ALA A 258 -3.49 -6.16 -29.50
N PHE A 259 -4.31 -7.19 -29.69
CA PHE A 259 -3.92 -8.57 -29.40
C PHE A 259 -2.80 -9.09 -30.30
N GLU A 260 -2.72 -8.71 -31.57
CA GLU A 260 -1.60 -9.16 -32.42
C GLU A 260 -0.28 -8.46 -32.09
N ARG A 261 -0.37 -7.23 -31.55
CA ARG A 261 0.78 -6.38 -31.14
C ARG A 261 1.33 -6.70 -29.75
N ARG A 262 0.80 -7.76 -29.13
CA ARG A 262 0.99 -8.09 -27.71
C ARG A 262 2.43 -8.46 -27.32
N ASN A 263 3.28 -8.69 -28.32
CA ASN A 263 4.70 -9.02 -28.16
C ASN A 263 5.62 -7.98 -28.83
N ASP A 264 5.07 -6.85 -29.31
CA ASP A 264 5.86 -5.76 -29.88
C ASP A 264 6.90 -5.27 -28.86
N ARG A 265 8.10 -4.93 -29.33
CA ARG A 265 9.21 -4.41 -28.51
C ARG A 265 9.66 -3.04 -29.05
N PRO A 266 8.84 -1.99 -28.90
CA PRO A 266 9.04 -0.70 -29.58
C PRO A 266 10.26 0.11 -29.09
N LEU A 267 10.96 -0.36 -28.06
CA LEU A 267 12.13 0.29 -27.47
C LEU A 267 13.44 -0.49 -27.75
N LEU A 268 13.43 -1.42 -28.70
CA LEU A 268 14.61 -2.20 -29.12
C LEU A 268 15.10 -1.85 -30.51
N GLU A 269 14.65 -0.72 -31.04
CA GLU A 269 15.28 -0.04 -32.17
C GLU A 269 16.38 0.90 -31.68
#